data_AF-A0A1M4SYC2-F1
#
_entry.id   AF-A0A1M4SYC2-F1
#
_cell.length_a   1.000
_cell.length_b   1.000
_cell.length_c   1.000
_cell.angle_alpha   90.00
_cell.angle_beta   90.00
_cell.angle_gamma   90.00
#
_symmetry.space_group_name_H-M   'P 1'
#
loop_
_entity.id
_entity.type
_entity.pdbx_description
1 polymer ?
#
loop_
_entity_poly.entity_id
_entity_poly.type
_entity_poly.pdbx_seq_one_letter_code
_entity_poly.pdbx_strand_id
1 'polypeptide(L)'
;MLKDHRTEKMLYPNRDSRILCDMLSMCFDGFFANSALCGRVGNTLDKHVFKKVSSLYRRLAERLLHSVGTLPEDTGTMNPEPGYIATAYLSALNAADKHASSRVMSVNWQVIKRIGKLVRELDNKLFASMIIDYLACIQMVLDNAQKRRKAAKLVK
;
A
#
# COMPACT_ATOMS: atom_id res chain seq x y z
N MET A 1 -28.08 -30.34 -19.19
CA MET A 1 -28.12 -28.93 -18.78
C MET A 1 -27.09 -28.70 -17.67
N LEU A 2 -25.88 -28.29 -18.04
CA LEU A 2 -24.82 -27.91 -17.09
C LEU A 2 -24.89 -26.40 -16.90
N LYS A 3 -25.10 -25.97 -15.65
CA LYS A 3 -25.17 -24.56 -15.25
C LYS A 3 -23.77 -23.94 -15.37
N ASP A 4 -23.62 -23.09 -16.37
CA ASP A 4 -22.45 -22.25 -16.57
C ASP A 4 -22.39 -21.21 -15.43
N HIS A 5 -21.53 -21.42 -14.44
CA HIS A 5 -21.19 -20.40 -13.44
C HIS A 5 -20.31 -19.35 -14.12
N ARG A 6 -20.93 -18.45 -14.88
CA ARG A 6 -20.26 -17.23 -15.31
C ARG A 6 -19.97 -16.40 -14.08
N THR A 7 -18.72 -16.43 -13.67
CA THR A 7 -18.07 -15.45 -12.82
C THR A 7 -18.46 -14.07 -13.32
N GLU A 8 -19.36 -13.38 -12.61
CA GLU A 8 -19.66 -11.97 -12.87
C GLU A 8 -18.34 -11.21 -12.77
N LYS A 9 -17.81 -10.77 -13.92
CA LYS A 9 -16.79 -9.72 -13.96
C LYS A 9 -17.45 -8.50 -13.35
N MET A 10 -17.20 -8.25 -12.05
CA MET A 10 -17.56 -6.98 -11.40
C MET A 10 -16.83 -5.86 -12.13
N LEU A 11 -17.50 -5.26 -13.12
CA LEU A 11 -17.08 -4.04 -13.78
C LEU A 11 -17.50 -2.88 -12.89
N TYR A 12 -16.52 -2.30 -12.20
CA TYR A 12 -16.75 -1.09 -11.42
C TYR A 12 -17.06 0.10 -12.35
N PRO A 13 -17.98 1.01 -11.97
CA PRO A 13 -18.20 2.24 -12.71
C PRO A 13 -16.90 3.05 -12.82
N ASN A 14 -16.78 3.88 -13.87
CA ASN A 14 -15.56 4.62 -14.23
C ASN A 14 -14.94 5.46 -13.09
N ARG A 15 -15.74 5.85 -12.09
CA ARG A 15 -15.22 6.53 -10.88
C ARG A 15 -14.45 5.58 -9.95
N ASP A 16 -15.01 4.41 -9.69
CA ASP A 16 -14.39 3.40 -8.82
C ASP A 16 -13.11 2.85 -9.44
N SER A 17 -13.06 2.65 -10.76
CA SER A 17 -11.83 2.19 -11.43
C SER A 17 -10.66 3.16 -11.23
N ARG A 18 -10.89 4.49 -11.29
CA ARG A 18 -9.87 5.51 -11.00
C ARG A 18 -9.38 5.45 -9.56
N ILE A 19 -10.32 5.34 -8.61
CA ILE A 19 -10.00 5.20 -7.18
C ILE A 19 -9.15 3.94 -6.94
N LEU A 20 -9.50 2.83 -7.58
CA LEU A 20 -8.74 1.59 -7.49
C LEU A 20 -7.35 1.69 -8.12
N CYS A 21 -7.20 2.41 -9.24
CA CYS A 21 -5.90 2.72 -9.84
C CYS A 21 -5.02 3.56 -8.89
N ASP A 22 -5.58 4.58 -8.22
CA ASP A 22 -4.84 5.39 -7.26
C ASP A 22 -4.32 4.54 -6.09
N MET A 23 -5.18 3.69 -5.53
CA MET A 23 -4.78 2.75 -4.48
C MET A 23 -3.74 1.75 -4.97
N LEU A 24 -3.90 1.22 -6.18
CA LEU A 24 -2.99 0.27 -6.79
C LEU A 24 -1.58 0.86 -6.92
N SER A 25 -1.48 2.07 -7.47
CA SER A 25 -0.21 2.80 -7.59
C SER A 25 0.46 2.99 -6.24
N MET A 26 -0.27 3.49 -5.22
CA MET A 26 0.27 3.67 -3.87
C MET A 26 0.70 2.35 -3.21
N CYS A 27 -0.03 1.25 -3.44
CA CYS A 27 0.34 -0.07 -2.96
C CYS A 27 1.59 -0.60 -3.66
N PHE A 28 1.73 -0.37 -4.96
CA PHE A 28 2.90 -0.80 -5.72
C PHE A 28 4.16 -0.06 -5.26
N ASP A 29 4.08 1.26 -5.07
CA ASP A 29 5.18 2.05 -4.50
C ASP A 29 5.55 1.57 -3.09
N GLY A 30 4.53 1.29 -2.26
CA GLY A 30 4.73 0.70 -0.93
C GLY A 30 5.41 -0.66 -0.99
N PHE A 31 4.99 -1.55 -1.88
CA PHE A 31 5.63 -2.85 -2.10
C PHE A 31 7.11 -2.69 -2.46
N PHE A 32 7.40 -1.85 -3.45
CA PHE A 32 8.75 -1.64 -3.97
C PHE A 32 9.67 -1.03 -2.92
N ALA A 33 9.26 0.07 -2.28
CA ALA A 33 10.08 0.77 -1.31
C ALA A 33 10.43 -0.10 -0.09
N ASN A 34 9.46 -0.85 0.42
CA ASN A 34 9.71 -1.76 1.54
C ASN A 34 10.59 -2.95 1.11
N SER A 35 10.46 -3.46 -0.13
CA SER A 35 11.33 -4.51 -0.65
C SER A 35 12.78 -4.02 -0.79
N ALA A 36 12.97 -2.86 -1.42
CA ALA A 36 14.28 -2.24 -1.61
C ALA A 36 14.99 -1.99 -0.27
N LEU A 37 14.26 -1.44 0.71
CA LEU A 37 14.81 -1.19 2.03
C LEU A 37 15.11 -2.50 2.80
N CYS A 38 14.28 -3.54 2.66
CA CYS A 38 14.53 -4.85 3.24
C CYS A 38 15.88 -5.45 2.78
N GLY A 39 16.31 -5.17 1.54
CA GLY A 39 17.60 -5.59 1.00
C GLY A 39 18.80 -4.81 1.57
N ARG A 40 18.57 -3.62 2.14
CA ARG A 40 19.62 -2.70 2.63
C ARG A 40 19.80 -2.71 4.14
N VAL A 41 18.74 -2.96 4.91
CA VAL A 41 18.81 -2.88 6.38
C VAL A 41 19.62 -4.02 6.98
N GLY A 42 20.56 -3.69 7.87
CA GLY A 42 21.41 -4.66 8.55
C GLY A 42 20.77 -5.34 9.77
N ASN A 43 19.75 -4.72 10.38
CA ASN A 43 19.16 -5.27 11.60
C ASN A 43 17.97 -6.21 11.31
N THR A 44 17.88 -7.30 12.07
CA THR A 44 16.88 -8.36 11.87
C THR A 44 15.45 -7.89 12.07
N LEU A 45 15.21 -6.96 13.03
CA LEU A 45 13.89 -6.41 13.30
C LEU A 45 13.33 -5.72 12.06
N ASP A 46 14.07 -4.75 11.52
CA ASP A 46 13.68 -3.97 10.35
C ASP A 46 13.56 -4.86 9.11
N LYS A 47 14.48 -5.80 8.92
CA LYS A 47 14.42 -6.76 7.81
C LYS A 47 13.11 -7.55 7.82
N HIS A 48 12.69 -8.05 8.98
CA HIS A 48 11.43 -8.76 9.13
C HIS A 48 10.21 -7.85 8.87
N VAL A 49 10.25 -6.63 9.42
CA VAL A 49 9.18 -5.63 9.26
C VAL A 49 8.99 -5.26 7.79
N PHE A 50 10.05 -4.86 7.10
CA PHE A 50 9.97 -4.43 5.71
C PHE A 50 9.63 -5.57 4.75
N LYS A 51 10.12 -6.79 5.01
CA LYS A 51 9.67 -7.98 4.27
C LYS A 51 8.16 -8.20 4.40
N LYS A 52 7.63 -8.09 5.63
CA LYS A 52 6.21 -8.33 5.90
C LYS A 52 5.31 -7.24 5.33
N VAL A 53 5.69 -5.97 5.50
CA VAL A 53 4.96 -4.82 4.94
C VAL A 53 4.98 -4.88 3.41
N SER A 54 6.13 -5.16 2.79
CA SER A 54 6.24 -5.35 1.33
C SER A 54 5.30 -6.45 0.83
N SER A 55 5.26 -7.60 1.51
CA SER A 55 4.36 -8.70 1.14
C SER A 55 2.88 -8.34 1.28
N LEU A 56 2.50 -7.54 2.28
CA LEU A 56 1.11 -7.11 2.47
C LEU A 56 0.68 -6.14 1.37
N TYR A 57 1.52 -5.15 1.05
CA TYR A 57 1.26 -4.24 -0.07
C TYR A 57 1.17 -4.97 -1.41
N ARG A 58 2.07 -5.93 -1.68
CA ARG A 58 2.02 -6.73 -2.91
C ARG A 58 0.69 -7.46 -3.07
N ARG A 59 0.25 -8.16 -2.01
CA ARG A 59 -1.02 -8.90 -2.02
C ARG A 59 -2.22 -7.97 -2.21
N LEU A 60 -2.19 -6.79 -1.60
CA LEU A 60 -3.24 -5.80 -1.79
C LEU A 60 -3.24 -5.27 -3.23
N ALA A 61 -2.08 -4.95 -3.79
CA ALA A 61 -1.93 -4.53 -5.18
C ALA A 61 -2.46 -5.60 -6.16
N GLU A 62 -2.13 -6.87 -5.95
CA GLU A 62 -2.65 -8.00 -6.75
C GLU A 62 -4.20 -8.05 -6.71
N ARG A 63 -4.81 -7.91 -5.53
CA ARG A 63 -6.27 -7.90 -5.38
C ARG A 63 -6.94 -6.68 -6.03
N LEU A 64 -6.32 -5.52 -5.92
CA LEU A 64 -6.77 -4.28 -6.57
C LEU A 64 -6.71 -4.44 -8.09
N LEU A 65 -5.59 -4.94 -8.62
CA LEU A 65 -5.39 -5.16 -10.05
C LEU A 65 -6.45 -6.10 -10.65
N HIS A 66 -6.77 -7.20 -9.96
CA HIS A 66 -7.85 -8.11 -10.37
C HIS A 66 -9.23 -7.42 -10.42
N SER A 67 -9.42 -6.34 -9.67
CA SER A 67 -10.70 -5.64 -9.52
C SER A 67 -10.82 -4.42 -10.45
N VAL A 68 -9.71 -3.82 -10.87
CA VAL A 68 -9.69 -2.65 -11.78
C VAL A 68 -10.31 -2.99 -13.15
N GLY A 69 -10.17 -4.23 -13.61
CA GLY A 69 -10.66 -4.63 -14.94
C GLY A 69 -9.91 -3.89 -16.04
N THR A 70 -10.60 -3.07 -16.83
CA THR A 70 -9.99 -2.23 -17.87
C THR A 70 -9.50 -0.92 -17.27
N LEU A 71 -8.25 -0.55 -17.56
CA LEU A 71 -7.69 0.73 -17.11
C LEU A 71 -8.52 1.91 -17.63
N PRO A 72 -8.77 2.94 -16.79
CA PRO A 72 -9.44 4.14 -17.24
C PRO A 72 -8.58 4.85 -18.29
N GLU A 73 -9.25 5.48 -19.28
CA GLU A 73 -8.56 6.34 -20.24
C GLU A 73 -7.84 7.49 -19.53
N ASP A 74 -6.62 7.79 -19.97
CA ASP A 74 -5.89 8.96 -19.50
C ASP A 74 -6.59 10.21 -20.01
N THR A 75 -7.25 10.91 -19.08
CA THR A 75 -8.02 12.12 -19.35
C THR A 75 -7.26 13.38 -18.95
N GLY A 76 -6.00 13.26 -18.52
CA GLY A 76 -5.21 14.38 -18.00
C GLY A 76 -5.69 14.91 -16.64
N THR A 77 -6.73 14.32 -16.05
CA THR A 77 -7.29 14.68 -14.73
C THR A 77 -6.93 13.65 -13.66
N MET A 78 -5.71 13.12 -13.68
CA MET A 78 -5.28 12.13 -12.69
C MET A 78 -5.15 12.76 -11.30
N ASN A 79 -5.46 11.97 -10.27
CA ASN A 79 -5.22 12.36 -8.89
C ASN A 79 -3.70 12.52 -8.67
N PRO A 80 -3.21 13.64 -8.12
CA PRO A 80 -1.78 13.83 -7.86
C PRO A 80 -1.27 13.04 -6.64
N GLU A 81 -2.16 12.54 -5.76
CA GLU A 81 -1.77 11.88 -4.52
C GLU A 81 -0.82 10.69 -4.70
N PRO A 82 -1.05 9.74 -5.65
CA PRO A 82 -0.09 8.67 -5.91
C PRO A 82 1.30 9.20 -6.29
N GLY A 83 1.37 10.25 -7.11
CA GLY A 83 2.65 10.88 -7.48
C GLY A 83 3.40 11.49 -6.29
N TYR A 84 2.67 12.08 -5.34
CA TYR A 84 3.28 12.56 -4.10
C TYR A 84 3.78 11.42 -3.21
N ILE A 85 3.07 10.29 -3.16
CA ILE A 85 3.51 9.10 -2.45
C ILE A 85 4.77 8.50 -3.09
N ALA A 86 4.80 8.33 -4.40
CA ALA A 86 5.96 7.85 -5.13
C ALA A 86 7.20 8.71 -4.83
N THR A 87 7.03 10.04 -4.91
CA THR A 87 8.09 11.00 -4.58
C THR A 87 8.54 10.89 -3.12
N ALA A 88 7.61 10.72 -2.18
CA ALA A 88 7.93 10.56 -0.77
C ALA A 88 8.72 9.29 -0.48
N TYR A 89 8.36 8.15 -1.10
CA TYR A 89 9.13 6.91 -0.99
C TYR A 89 10.51 7.04 -1.61
N LEU A 90 10.63 7.65 -2.79
CA LEU A 90 11.92 7.89 -3.45
C LEU A 90 12.84 8.73 -2.55
N SER A 91 12.32 9.83 -2.01
CA SER A 91 13.04 10.69 -1.06
C SER A 91 13.45 9.94 0.22
N ALA A 92 12.59 9.05 0.72
CA ALA A 92 12.88 8.21 1.88
C ALA A 92 13.99 7.18 1.61
N LEU A 93 13.99 6.56 0.43
CA LEU A 93 15.01 5.59 0.01
C LEU A 93 16.37 6.25 -0.26
N ASN A 94 16.38 7.48 -0.77
CA ASN A 94 17.61 8.23 -1.03
C ASN A 94 18.20 8.88 0.23
N ALA A 95 17.51 8.81 1.37
CA ALA A 95 18.05 9.28 2.64
C ALA A 95 19.22 8.40 3.10
N ALA A 96 20.13 8.99 3.90
CA ALA A 96 21.19 8.23 4.56
C ALA A 96 20.62 7.03 5.34
N ASP A 97 21.35 5.91 5.37
CA ASP A 97 20.85 4.62 5.88
C ASP A 97 20.28 4.72 7.30
N LYS A 98 20.90 5.53 8.17
CA LYS A 98 20.42 5.78 9.55
C LYS A 98 19.01 6.39 9.62
N HIS A 99 18.52 7.01 8.56
CA HIS A 99 17.22 7.67 8.49
C HIS A 99 16.24 6.98 7.55
N ALA A 100 16.72 6.18 6.59
CA ALA A 100 15.89 5.51 5.60
C ALA A 100 14.77 4.67 6.24
N SER A 101 15.10 3.86 7.27
CA SER A 101 14.13 3.07 8.04
C SER A 101 12.97 3.87 8.61
N SER A 102 13.28 4.98 9.28
CA SER A 102 12.25 5.82 9.93
C SER A 102 11.42 6.57 8.89
N ARG A 103 12.05 7.05 7.81
CA ARG A 103 11.35 7.76 6.74
C ARG A 103 10.40 6.85 5.96
N VAL A 104 10.83 5.65 5.56
CA VAL A 104 9.95 4.70 4.87
C VAL A 104 8.76 4.30 5.75
N MET A 105 8.97 4.08 7.05
CA MET A 105 7.85 3.84 7.97
C MET A 105 6.87 5.03 8.03
N SER A 106 7.38 6.27 8.09
CA SER A 106 6.56 7.49 8.01
C SER A 106 5.70 7.52 6.75
N VAL A 107 6.28 7.20 5.59
CA VAL A 107 5.53 7.15 4.33
C VAL A 107 4.51 6.01 4.34
N ASN A 108 4.82 4.84 4.91
CA ASN A 108 3.85 3.75 5.05
C ASN A 108 2.61 4.19 5.86
N TRP A 109 2.78 4.84 7.01
CA TRP A 109 1.65 5.35 7.80
C TRP A 109 0.82 6.39 7.03
N GLN A 110 1.48 7.22 6.22
CA GLN A 110 0.81 8.17 5.36
C GLN A 110 -0.02 7.48 4.26
N VAL A 111 0.52 6.46 3.62
CA VAL A 111 -0.20 5.66 2.60
C VAL A 111 -1.42 4.99 3.19
N ILE A 112 -1.31 4.38 4.37
CA ILE A 112 -2.45 3.76 5.07
C ILE A 112 -3.58 4.76 5.26
N LYS A 113 -3.26 5.99 5.71
CA LYS A 113 -4.27 7.04 5.91
C LYS A 113 -4.92 7.48 4.59
N ARG A 114 -4.14 7.62 3.52
CA ARG A 114 -4.65 8.05 2.21
C ARG A 114 -5.54 6.99 1.56
N ILE A 115 -5.06 5.75 1.49
CA ILE A 115 -5.88 4.62 0.99
C ILE A 115 -7.13 4.48 1.87
N GLY A 116 -7.02 4.61 3.19
CA GLY A 116 -8.16 4.56 4.10
C GLY A 116 -9.22 5.65 3.87
N LYS A 117 -8.87 6.79 3.25
CA LYS A 117 -9.84 7.80 2.80
C LYS A 117 -10.51 7.36 1.50
N LEU A 118 -9.73 6.97 0.50
CA LEU A 118 -10.22 6.51 -0.79
C LEU A 118 -11.17 5.30 -0.66
N VAL A 119 -10.89 4.39 0.28
CA VAL A 119 -11.73 3.20 0.52
C VAL A 119 -13.14 3.57 0.96
N ARG A 120 -13.32 4.72 1.63
CA ARG A 120 -14.65 5.18 2.06
C ARG A 120 -15.52 5.63 0.89
N GLU A 121 -14.90 5.98 -0.23
CA GLU A 121 -15.57 6.39 -1.45
C GLU A 121 -16.06 5.20 -2.29
N LEU A 122 -15.61 3.98 -2.00
CA LEU A 122 -16.04 2.79 -2.73
C LEU A 122 -17.49 2.41 -2.39
N ASP A 123 -18.25 2.07 -3.42
CA ASP A 123 -19.62 1.59 -3.27
C ASP A 123 -19.66 0.15 -2.74
N ASN A 124 -18.76 -0.71 -3.21
CA ASN A 124 -18.68 -2.10 -2.77
C ASN A 124 -18.08 -2.22 -1.35
N LYS A 125 -18.96 -2.34 -0.34
CA LYS A 125 -18.56 -2.41 1.08
C LYS A 125 -17.80 -3.69 1.46
N LEU A 126 -18.08 -4.82 0.82
CA LEU A 126 -17.34 -6.06 1.07
C LEU A 126 -15.89 -5.93 0.59
N PHE A 127 -15.71 -5.37 -0.61
CA PHE A 127 -14.38 -5.11 -1.15
C PHE A 127 -13.63 -4.04 -0.35
N ALA A 128 -14.32 -2.97 0.05
CA ALA A 128 -13.77 -1.96 0.95
C ALA A 128 -13.28 -2.56 2.28
N SER A 129 -14.07 -3.43 2.91
CA SER A 129 -13.69 -4.11 4.17
C SER A 129 -12.40 -4.91 4.01
N MET A 130 -12.27 -5.65 2.91
CA MET A 130 -11.05 -6.40 2.61
C MET A 130 -9.82 -5.49 2.53
N ILE A 131 -9.93 -4.33 1.88
CA ILE A 131 -8.83 -3.35 1.82
C ILE A 131 -8.50 -2.84 3.22
N ILE A 132 -9.50 -2.51 4.04
CA ILE A 132 -9.32 -2.07 5.43
C ILE A 132 -8.57 -3.13 6.26
N ASP A 133 -8.88 -4.42 6.11
CA ASP A 133 -8.20 -5.49 6.83
C ASP A 133 -6.70 -5.56 6.50
N TYR A 134 -6.34 -5.38 5.23
CA TYR A 134 -4.93 -5.27 4.81
C TYR A 134 -4.26 -4.05 5.43
N LEU A 135 -4.91 -2.89 5.39
CA LEU A 135 -4.39 -1.66 5.98
C LEU A 135 -4.17 -1.79 7.49
N ALA A 136 -5.11 -2.43 8.20
CA ALA A 136 -4.99 -2.71 9.63
C ALA A 136 -3.82 -3.66 9.93
N CYS A 137 -3.62 -4.69 9.09
CA CYS A 137 -2.48 -5.60 9.24
C CYS A 137 -1.14 -4.86 9.04
N ILE A 138 -1.04 -3.98 8.04
CA ILE A 138 0.17 -3.18 7.81
C ILE A 138 0.40 -2.24 9.01
N GLN A 139 -0.62 -1.52 9.45
CA GLN A 139 -0.58 -0.62 10.60
C GLN A 139 -0.07 -1.33 11.85
N MET A 140 -0.61 -2.52 12.15
CA MET A 140 -0.21 -3.32 13.30
C MET A 140 1.26 -3.72 13.26
N VAL A 141 1.78 -4.10 12.08
CA VAL A 141 3.21 -4.45 11.91
C VAL A 141 4.09 -3.23 12.20
N LEU A 142 3.72 -2.05 11.66
CA LEU A 142 4.47 -0.81 11.87
C LEU A 142 4.44 -0.36 13.33
N ASP A 143 3.29 -0.41 13.98
CA ASP A 143 3.13 0.03 15.37
C ASP A 143 3.89 -0.88 16.33
N ASN A 144 3.88 -2.19 16.08
CA ASN A 144 4.68 -3.14 16.86
C ASN A 144 6.19 -2.91 16.66
N ALA A 145 6.63 -2.62 15.44
CA ALA A 145 8.01 -2.26 15.16
C ALA A 145 8.42 -0.98 15.91
N GLN A 146 7.57 0.06 15.86
CA GLN A 146 7.82 1.33 16.53
C GLN A 146 7.89 1.16 18.05
N LYS A 147 6.97 0.37 18.64
CA LYS A 147 7.01 0.02 20.07
C LYS A 147 8.31 -0.68 20.44
N ARG A 148 8.75 -1.67 19.66
CA ARG A 148 10.02 -2.39 19.88
C ARG A 148 11.24 -1.49 19.75
N ARG A 149 11.29 -0.61 18.74
CA ARG A 149 12.38 0.37 18.59
C ARG A 149 12.47 1.32 19.77
N LYS A 150 11.32 1.82 20.26
CA LYS A 150 11.26 2.67 21.47
C LYS A 150 11.79 1.93 22.70
N ALA A 151 11.36 0.69 22.92
CA ALA A 151 11.84 -0.14 24.03
C ALA A 151 13.35 -0.39 23.97
N ALA A 152 13.90 -0.57 22.76
CA ALA A 152 15.32 -0.79 22.53
C ALA A 152 16.16 0.51 22.44
N LYS A 153 15.58 1.69 22.66
CA LYS A 153 16.23 3.02 22.49
C LYS A 153 16.87 3.22 21.10
N LEU A 154 16.29 2.58 20.08
CA LEU A 154 16.72 2.70 18.68
C LEU A 154 16.10 3.92 17.98
N VAL A 155 15.30 4.70 18.70
CA VAL A 155 14.80 6.01 18.26
C VAL A 155 15.80 7.06 18.75
N LYS A 156 16.68 7.52 17.87
CA LYS A 156 17.49 8.74 18.06
C LYS A 156 16.89 9.85 17.21
#